data_AF-A0AAN6DPD8-F1
#
_entry.id   AF-A0AAN6DPD8-F1
#
_cell.length_a   1.000
_cell.length_b   1.000
_cell.length_c   1.000
_cell.angle_alpha   90.00
_cell.angle_beta   90.00
_cell.angle_gamma   90.00
#
_symmetry.space_group_name_H-M   'P 1'
#
loop_
_entity.id
_entity.type
_entity.pdbx_description
1 polymer ?
#
loop_
_entity_poly.entity_id
_entity_poly.type
_entity_poly.pdbx_seq_one_letter_code
_entity_poly.pdbx_strand_id
1 'polypeptide(L)'
;MATTGLVERATGAVTAAVTLPIKVVGKVATEPILTGSVLLALTRAPEKYRGPLLRYLHSKGVSTAQIALLIKSLKYLLAIGVLRKLNAALNLLAVNRWRLSKPGTPFDFDATSKPELIVVTGGCSGFGYEMVKEFSKHARVIILDVSPVPAELEKIPGVHYYQLDVTDFAAIESTAEQIRKEHGDPTVLINNAGVASGTKIIDSDAQKTDRIFKVNLASHFILIKQFLPGMLKAKKGHIVTVASMASYYPSPGLVDYCCTKVGALYLHEGLRSELRDYYENGDCIQLTSVHPSWHSTGIIKDYEDKLRKFGVQIDPASNVSNAIVEQVLAGRSGQIYMPRSEVGNTGVRNYPLWVQDFAAYVRRKRAKFEF
;
A
#
# COMPACT_ATOMS: atom_id res chain seq x y z
N MET A 1 13.31 25.53 43.43
CA MET A 1 11.97 25.22 42.90
C MET A 1 12.06 24.90 41.40
N ALA A 2 12.58 23.73 40.99
CA ALA A 2 12.75 23.40 39.56
C ALA A 2 12.80 21.89 39.23
N THR A 3 12.20 21.01 40.05
CA THR A 3 12.29 19.54 39.85
C THR A 3 10.94 18.83 39.72
N THR A 4 9.82 19.53 39.86
CA THR A 4 8.46 18.97 39.80
C THR A 4 7.97 18.70 38.38
N GLY A 5 8.49 19.40 37.36
CA GLY A 5 7.95 19.32 35.99
C GLY A 5 8.27 18.06 35.18
N LEU A 6 9.35 17.33 35.49
CA LEU A 6 9.73 16.12 34.74
C LEU A 6 8.94 14.88 35.18
N VAL A 7 8.65 14.77 36.48
CA VAL A 7 7.88 13.66 37.04
C VAL A 7 6.40 13.82 36.67
N GLU A 8 5.82 15.02 36.74
CA GLU A 8 4.45 15.27 36.28
C GLU A 8 4.27 15.03 34.78
N ARG A 9 5.24 15.42 33.93
CA ARG A 9 5.22 15.10 32.48
C ARG A 9 5.32 13.60 32.21
N ALA A 10 6.17 12.88 32.95
CA ALA A 10 6.25 11.42 32.86
C ALA A 10 4.95 10.76 33.33
N THR A 11 4.30 11.31 34.36
CA THR A 11 3.06 10.76 34.92
C THR A 11 1.87 11.04 33.99
N GLY A 12 1.80 12.23 33.39
CA GLY A 12 0.81 12.58 32.37
C GLY A 12 0.92 11.72 31.10
N ALA A 13 2.13 11.36 30.68
CA ALA A 13 2.35 10.44 29.55
C ALA A 13 1.89 9.01 29.86
N VAL A 14 2.06 8.55 31.10
CA VAL A 14 1.61 7.22 31.55
C VAL A 14 0.07 7.18 31.67
N THR A 15 -0.57 8.23 32.20
CA THR A 15 -2.04 8.31 32.29
C THR A 15 -2.69 8.46 30.92
N ALA A 16 -2.07 9.22 30.00
CA ALA A 16 -2.50 9.30 28.60
C ALA A 16 -2.39 7.94 27.90
N ALA A 17 -1.39 7.12 28.24
CA ALA A 17 -1.25 5.78 27.66
C ALA A 17 -2.37 4.80 28.09
N VAL A 18 -3.01 5.03 29.23
CA VAL A 18 -4.13 4.20 29.74
C VAL A 18 -5.46 4.57 29.08
N THR A 19 -5.62 5.80 28.58
CA THR A 19 -6.81 6.26 27.84
C THR A 19 -6.71 6.03 26.33
N LEU A 20 -5.58 5.52 25.84
CA LEU A 20 -5.40 5.22 24.42
C LEU A 20 -6.27 4.02 24.00
N PRO A 21 -6.88 4.05 22.80
CA PRO A 21 -7.61 2.92 22.27
C PRO A 21 -6.75 1.65 22.30
N ILE A 22 -7.32 0.48 22.59
CA ILE A 22 -6.61 -0.82 22.69
C ILE A 22 -5.70 -1.07 21.47
N LYS A 23 -6.10 -0.62 20.27
CA LYS A 23 -5.28 -0.71 19.04
C LYS A 23 -4.01 0.14 19.08
N VAL A 24 -4.06 1.31 19.72
CA VAL A 24 -2.91 2.20 19.93
C VAL A 24 -2.01 1.65 21.03
N VAL A 25 -2.59 1.13 22.12
CA VAL A 25 -1.84 0.42 23.17
C VAL A 25 -1.06 -0.76 22.57
N GLY A 26 -1.66 -1.57 21.70
CA GLY A 26 -0.98 -2.69 21.05
C GLY A 26 0.18 -2.27 20.12
N LYS A 27 0.06 -1.16 19.39
CA LYS A 27 1.16 -0.64 18.54
C LYS A 27 2.29 -0.07 19.39
N VAL A 28 1.97 0.78 20.36
CA VAL A 28 2.94 1.39 21.30
C VAL A 28 3.65 0.32 22.13
N ALA A 29 2.92 -0.70 22.57
CA ALA A 29 3.44 -1.81 23.36
C ALA A 29 4.44 -2.69 22.60
N THR A 30 4.56 -2.59 21.27
CA THR A 30 5.56 -3.36 20.50
C THR A 30 6.62 -2.46 19.86
N GLU A 31 6.68 -1.17 20.20
CA GLU A 31 7.75 -0.30 19.73
C GLU A 31 9.05 -0.54 20.54
N PRO A 32 10.15 -0.99 19.91
CA PRO A 32 11.38 -1.36 20.62
C PRO A 32 12.01 -0.23 21.42
N ILE A 33 11.91 1.01 20.93
CA ILE A 33 12.48 2.18 21.61
C ILE A 33 11.76 2.41 22.94
N LEU A 34 10.44 2.38 22.95
CA LEU A 34 9.64 2.62 24.16
C LEU A 34 9.75 1.45 25.13
N THR A 35 9.50 0.23 24.65
CA THR A 35 9.58 -0.99 25.47
C THR A 35 10.99 -1.21 26.03
N GLY A 36 12.02 -1.00 25.21
CA GLY A 36 13.42 -1.11 25.60
C GLY A 36 13.82 -0.05 26.62
N SER A 37 13.37 1.20 26.45
CA SER A 37 13.65 2.29 27.41
C SER A 37 13.03 2.03 28.78
N VAL A 38 11.77 1.58 28.82
CA VAL A 38 11.09 1.22 30.08
C VAL A 38 11.75 -0.01 30.73
N LEU A 39 12.09 -1.03 29.92
CA LEU A 39 12.80 -2.21 30.41
C LEU A 39 14.16 -1.83 31.01
N LEU A 40 14.92 -0.95 30.35
CA LEU A 40 16.20 -0.46 30.84
C LEU A 40 16.03 0.35 32.13
N ALA A 41 15.04 1.23 32.20
CA ALA A 41 14.71 2.00 33.40
C ALA A 41 14.41 1.11 34.61
N LEU A 42 13.70 -0.01 34.42
CA LEU A 42 13.34 -0.92 35.49
C LEU A 42 14.46 -1.90 35.88
N THR A 43 15.39 -2.22 34.97
CA THR A 43 16.37 -3.32 35.17
C THR A 43 17.82 -2.88 35.25
N ARG A 44 18.25 -1.91 34.45
CA ARG A 44 19.67 -1.59 34.21
C ARG A 44 20.02 -0.10 34.40
N ALA A 45 19.05 0.77 34.66
CA ALA A 45 19.32 2.18 34.94
C ALA A 45 20.08 2.38 36.26
N PRO A 46 20.90 3.43 36.39
CA PRO A 46 21.63 3.73 37.63
C PRO A 46 20.67 3.89 38.83
N GLU A 47 21.12 3.48 40.02
CA GLU A 47 20.32 3.52 41.26
C GLU A 47 19.69 4.87 41.55
N LYS A 48 20.39 5.96 41.22
CA LYS A 48 19.90 7.34 41.35
C LYS A 48 18.55 7.56 40.66
N TYR A 49 18.27 6.83 39.58
CA TYR A 49 17.03 6.93 38.79
C TYR A 49 16.09 5.75 39.06
N ARG A 50 16.65 4.54 39.18
CA ARG A 50 15.89 3.29 39.38
C ARG A 50 15.22 3.23 40.75
N GLY A 51 15.93 3.60 41.81
CA GLY A 51 15.43 3.58 43.19
C GLY A 51 14.17 4.43 43.40
N PRO A 52 14.17 5.73 43.00
CA PRO A 52 12.98 6.56 43.07
C PRO A 52 11.79 6.03 42.25
N LEU A 53 12.06 5.50 41.05
CA LEU A 53 11.03 4.92 40.19
C LEU A 53 10.35 3.70 40.83
N LEU A 54 11.14 2.76 41.38
CA LEU A 54 10.60 1.59 42.05
C LEU A 54 9.80 1.97 43.30
N ARG A 55 10.29 2.93 44.10
CA ARG A 55 9.55 3.46 45.25
C ARG A 55 8.21 4.10 44.84
N TYR A 56 8.19 4.83 43.74
CA TYR A 56 6.97 5.41 43.19
C TYR A 56 5.96 4.33 42.74
N LEU A 57 6.44 3.28 42.06
CA LEU A 57 5.56 2.16 41.67
C LEU A 57 4.98 1.44 42.89
N HIS A 58 5.80 1.21 43.92
CA HIS A 58 5.34 0.64 45.18
C HIS A 58 4.35 1.55 45.90
N SER A 59 4.55 2.88 45.91
CA SER A 59 3.60 3.83 46.53
C SER A 59 2.27 3.91 45.78
N LYS A 60 2.23 3.48 44.51
CA LYS A 60 1.01 3.28 43.72
C LYS A 60 0.39 1.88 43.88
N GLY A 61 0.87 1.08 44.82
CA GLY A 61 0.34 -0.24 45.13
C GLY A 61 0.82 -1.35 44.19
N VAL A 62 1.83 -1.10 43.36
CA VAL A 62 2.40 -2.14 42.48
C VAL A 62 3.35 -3.03 43.29
N SER A 63 3.05 -4.32 43.38
CA SER A 63 3.86 -5.28 44.12
C SER A 63 5.14 -5.67 43.36
N THR A 64 6.16 -6.17 44.08
CA THR A 64 7.40 -6.66 43.46
C THR A 64 7.12 -7.76 42.43
N ALA A 65 6.13 -8.62 42.67
CA ALA A 65 5.69 -9.65 41.74
C ALA A 65 5.08 -9.06 40.46
N GLN A 66 4.27 -8.01 40.58
CA GLN A 66 3.71 -7.29 39.43
C GLN A 66 4.80 -6.58 38.61
N ILE A 67 5.81 -6.00 39.27
CA ILE A 67 6.97 -5.41 38.58
C ILE A 67 7.77 -6.49 37.84
N ALA A 68 7.99 -7.66 38.46
CA ALA A 68 8.66 -8.79 37.79
C ALA A 68 7.87 -9.30 36.58
N LEU A 69 6.53 -9.40 36.70
CA LEU A 69 5.65 -9.74 35.58
C LEU A 69 5.72 -8.69 34.48
N LEU A 70 5.70 -7.40 34.83
CA LEU A 70 5.84 -6.29 33.89
C LEU A 70 7.18 -6.38 33.13
N ILE A 71 8.29 -6.60 33.84
CA ILE A 71 9.62 -6.79 33.22
C ILE A 71 9.60 -7.99 32.26
N LYS A 72 9.00 -9.11 32.67
CA LYS A 72 8.86 -10.30 31.81
C LYS A 72 8.05 -9.98 30.54
N SER A 73 6.90 -9.31 30.68
CA SER A 73 6.07 -8.86 29.56
C SER A 73 6.82 -7.91 28.64
N LEU A 74 7.54 -6.92 29.18
CA LEU A 74 8.34 -5.97 28.41
C LEU A 74 9.45 -6.65 27.60
N LYS A 75 10.09 -7.70 28.14
CA LYS A 75 11.07 -8.50 27.39
C LYS A 75 10.45 -9.16 26.15
N TYR A 76 9.28 -9.80 26.31
CA TYR A 76 8.58 -10.41 25.16
C TYR A 76 8.12 -9.37 24.15
N LEU A 77 7.55 -8.26 24.62
CA LEU A 77 7.10 -7.16 23.78
C LEU A 77 8.25 -6.52 22.99
N LEU A 78 9.41 -6.30 23.62
CA LEU A 78 10.62 -5.84 22.97
C LEU A 78 11.09 -6.86 21.91
N ALA A 79 11.15 -8.13 22.26
CA ALA A 79 11.57 -9.19 21.32
C ALA A 79 10.65 -9.24 20.09
N ILE A 80 9.33 -9.22 20.29
CA ILE A 80 8.33 -9.16 19.21
C ILE A 80 8.53 -7.89 18.37
N GLY A 81 8.71 -6.73 19.01
CA GLY A 81 8.95 -5.47 18.33
C GLY A 81 10.20 -5.48 17.45
N VAL A 82 11.31 -5.98 17.99
CA VAL A 82 12.59 -6.11 17.27
C VAL A 82 12.43 -7.06 16.09
N LEU A 83 11.83 -8.24 16.29
CA LEU A 83 11.58 -9.21 15.21
C LEU A 83 10.73 -8.60 14.10
N ARG A 84 9.70 -7.82 14.43
CA ARG A 84 8.86 -7.13 13.44
C ARG A 84 9.63 -6.08 12.64
N LYS A 85 10.45 -5.25 13.30
CA LYS A 85 11.28 -4.23 12.62
C LYS A 85 12.34 -4.88 11.74
N LEU A 86 13.00 -5.94 12.23
CA LEU A 86 13.97 -6.72 11.47
C LEU A 86 13.31 -7.35 10.25
N ASN A 87 12.18 -8.03 10.41
CA ASN A 87 11.44 -8.60 9.28
C ASN A 87 11.03 -7.54 8.25
N ALA A 88 10.58 -6.36 8.70
CA ALA A 88 10.26 -5.26 7.79
C ALA A 88 11.49 -4.76 7.02
N ALA A 89 12.64 -4.64 7.68
CA ALA A 89 13.90 -4.28 7.03
C ALA A 89 14.35 -5.35 6.01
N LEU A 90 14.26 -6.63 6.38
CA LEU A 90 14.56 -7.75 5.47
C LEU A 90 13.61 -7.79 4.27
N ASN A 91 12.32 -7.54 4.47
CA ASN A 91 11.36 -7.42 3.37
C ASN A 91 11.71 -6.26 2.44
N LEU A 92 12.06 -5.09 2.98
CA LEU A 92 12.50 -3.94 2.19
C LEU A 92 13.76 -4.26 1.37
N LEU A 93 14.73 -4.96 1.96
CA LEU A 93 15.90 -5.45 1.24
C LEU A 93 15.48 -6.44 0.15
N ALA A 94 14.65 -7.43 0.46
CA ALA A 94 14.23 -8.47 -0.48
C ALA A 94 13.46 -7.92 -1.69
N VAL A 95 12.55 -6.96 -1.50
CA VAL A 95 11.83 -6.31 -2.61
C VAL A 95 12.74 -5.39 -3.43
N ASN A 96 13.82 -4.89 -2.84
CA ASN A 96 14.89 -4.16 -3.52
C ASN A 96 16.11 -5.06 -3.84
N ARG A 97 15.87 -6.37 -4.03
CA ARG A 97 16.87 -7.36 -4.50
C ARG A 97 18.15 -7.45 -3.64
N TRP A 98 18.01 -7.28 -2.34
CA TRP A 98 19.10 -7.31 -1.36
C TRP A 98 20.21 -6.28 -1.64
N ARG A 99 19.87 -5.18 -2.33
CA ARG A 99 20.79 -4.08 -2.61
C ARG A 99 20.43 -2.85 -1.80
N LEU A 100 21.46 -2.14 -1.35
CA LEU A 100 21.32 -0.87 -0.62
C LEU A 100 21.19 0.33 -1.55
N SER A 101 21.75 0.25 -2.76
CA SER A 101 21.67 1.26 -3.81
C SER A 101 20.86 0.76 -5.01
N LYS A 102 20.21 1.68 -5.71
CA LYS A 102 19.52 1.41 -6.96
C LYS A 102 20.56 1.20 -8.08
N PRO A 103 20.53 0.06 -8.79
CA PRO A 103 21.33 -0.12 -10.01
C PRO A 103 20.64 0.53 -11.22
N GLY A 104 21.44 0.82 -12.25
CA GLY A 104 20.97 1.43 -13.49
C GLY A 104 20.95 2.96 -13.45
N THR A 105 20.27 3.56 -14.42
CA THR A 105 20.20 5.01 -14.58
C THR A 105 19.29 5.61 -13.48
N PRO A 106 19.73 6.65 -12.75
CA PRO A 106 18.90 7.29 -11.73
C PRO A 106 17.66 7.95 -12.34
N PHE A 107 16.60 8.07 -11.54
CA PHE A 107 15.49 8.95 -11.89
C PHE A 107 15.87 10.39 -11.57
N ASP A 108 15.39 11.33 -12.38
CA ASP A 108 15.55 12.76 -12.14
C ASP A 108 14.20 13.46 -12.18
N PHE A 109 13.53 13.44 -11.02
CA PHE A 109 12.20 14.04 -10.81
C PHE A 109 12.26 15.52 -10.38
N ASP A 110 13.47 16.04 -10.12
CA ASP A 110 13.70 17.42 -9.68
C ASP A 110 14.18 18.33 -10.83
N ALA A 111 14.64 17.75 -11.94
CA ALA A 111 15.03 18.50 -13.11
C ALA A 111 13.86 19.29 -13.72
N THR A 112 14.13 20.58 -14.00
CA THR A 112 13.21 21.47 -14.71
C THR A 112 12.77 20.93 -16.07
N SER A 113 13.63 20.14 -16.73
CA SER A 113 13.34 19.52 -18.03
C SER A 113 12.35 18.34 -17.94
N LYS A 114 12.04 17.84 -16.74
CA LYS A 114 11.14 16.70 -16.48
C LYS A 114 11.41 15.53 -17.44
N PRO A 115 12.62 14.92 -17.38
CA PRO A 115 13.01 13.87 -18.30
C PRO A 115 12.14 12.62 -18.15
N GLU A 116 11.60 12.38 -16.96
CA GLU A 116 10.76 11.22 -16.66
C GLU A 116 9.38 11.33 -17.31
N LEU A 117 8.91 10.20 -17.85
CA LEU A 117 7.62 10.07 -18.52
C LEU A 117 6.82 8.96 -17.85
N ILE A 118 5.67 9.33 -17.28
CA ILE A 118 4.82 8.44 -16.47
C ILE A 118 3.53 8.16 -17.23
N VAL A 119 3.25 6.88 -17.51
CA VAL A 119 1.97 6.45 -18.08
C VAL A 119 1.03 6.02 -16.96
N VAL A 120 -0.16 6.63 -16.88
CA VAL A 120 -1.20 6.31 -15.89
C VAL A 120 -2.47 5.85 -16.61
N THR A 121 -2.85 4.60 -16.40
CA THR A 121 -4.15 4.07 -16.86
C THR A 121 -5.26 4.44 -15.89
N GLY A 122 -6.46 4.76 -16.38
CA GLY A 122 -7.57 5.21 -15.54
C GLY A 122 -7.29 6.56 -14.87
N GLY A 123 -6.56 7.45 -15.56
CA GLY A 123 -6.05 8.71 -15.02
C GLY A 123 -7.06 9.85 -14.92
N CYS A 124 -8.29 9.68 -15.40
CA CYS A 124 -9.29 10.75 -15.41
C CYS A 124 -10.18 10.79 -14.14
N SER A 125 -10.07 9.81 -13.25
CA SER A 125 -10.88 9.77 -12.02
C SER A 125 -10.18 9.06 -10.86
N GLY A 126 -10.75 9.16 -9.66
CA GLY A 126 -10.33 8.41 -8.46
C GLY A 126 -8.84 8.55 -8.15
N PHE A 127 -8.17 7.43 -7.92
CA PHE A 127 -6.73 7.44 -7.64
C PHE A 127 -5.90 8.01 -8.80
N GLY A 128 -6.28 7.69 -10.04
CA GLY A 128 -5.57 8.09 -11.24
C GLY A 128 -5.55 9.61 -11.41
N TYR A 129 -6.70 10.26 -11.21
CA TYR A 129 -6.83 11.72 -11.24
C TYR A 129 -5.88 12.39 -10.23
N GLU A 130 -5.90 11.95 -8.97
CA GLU A 130 -5.04 12.50 -7.92
C GLU A 130 -3.55 12.23 -8.21
N MET A 131 -3.22 11.05 -8.76
CA MET A 131 -1.86 10.72 -9.17
C MET A 131 -1.37 11.62 -10.31
N VAL A 132 -2.17 11.83 -11.35
CA VAL A 132 -1.78 12.69 -12.49
C VAL A 132 -1.48 14.10 -12.01
N LYS A 133 -2.37 14.66 -11.17
CA LYS A 133 -2.22 16.01 -10.61
C LYS A 133 -0.96 16.18 -9.78
N GLU A 134 -0.56 15.15 -9.04
CA GLU A 134 0.65 15.21 -8.23
C GLU A 134 1.92 14.95 -9.07
N PHE A 135 1.91 13.92 -9.91
CA PHE A 135 3.05 13.58 -10.77
C PHE A 135 3.39 14.68 -11.77
N SER A 136 2.40 15.43 -12.26
CA SER A 136 2.63 16.52 -13.21
C SER A 136 3.52 17.64 -12.65
N LYS A 137 3.72 17.70 -11.33
CA LYS A 137 4.69 18.62 -10.70
C LYS A 137 6.14 18.19 -10.95
N HIS A 138 6.38 16.88 -11.10
CA HIS A 138 7.71 16.26 -11.11
C HIS A 138 8.11 15.63 -12.46
N ALA A 139 7.12 15.29 -13.29
CA ALA A 139 7.34 14.54 -14.52
C ALA A 139 6.34 14.94 -15.61
N ARG A 140 6.61 14.49 -16.84
CA ARG A 140 5.59 14.46 -17.90
C ARG A 140 4.68 13.25 -17.67
N VAL A 141 3.39 13.42 -17.90
CA VAL A 141 2.38 12.39 -17.60
C VAL A 141 1.54 12.10 -18.83
N ILE A 142 1.40 10.82 -19.16
CA ILE A 142 0.46 10.32 -20.17
C ILE A 142 -0.73 9.70 -19.45
N ILE A 143 -1.93 10.20 -19.75
CA ILE A 143 -3.19 9.63 -19.29
C ILE A 143 -3.73 8.69 -20.36
N LEU A 144 -4.03 7.45 -19.98
CA LEU A 144 -4.80 6.50 -20.77
C LEU A 144 -6.14 6.26 -20.08
N ASP A 145 -7.25 6.69 -20.68
CA ASP A 145 -8.59 6.51 -20.11
C ASP A 145 -9.65 6.42 -21.21
N VAL A 146 -10.78 5.79 -20.90
CA VAL A 146 -11.97 5.81 -21.76
C VAL A 146 -12.76 7.10 -21.60
N SER A 147 -12.68 7.68 -20.39
CA SER A 147 -13.38 8.89 -20.00
C SER A 147 -12.66 10.12 -20.54
N PRO A 148 -13.39 11.18 -20.92
CA PRO A 148 -12.75 12.44 -21.30
C PRO A 148 -11.91 13.00 -20.15
N VAL A 149 -10.77 13.60 -20.49
CA VAL A 149 -9.89 14.24 -19.52
C VAL A 149 -10.60 15.42 -18.83
N PRO A 150 -10.54 15.54 -17.49
CA PRO A 150 -11.02 16.72 -16.79
C PRO A 150 -10.29 17.98 -17.26
N ALA A 151 -11.04 19.07 -17.49
CA ALA A 151 -10.50 20.33 -18.03
C ALA A 151 -9.35 20.94 -17.19
N GLU A 152 -9.28 20.58 -15.91
CA GLU A 152 -8.19 21.01 -15.03
C GLU A 152 -6.89 20.23 -15.25
N LEU A 153 -6.94 18.95 -15.65
CA LEU A 153 -5.76 18.16 -15.98
C LEU A 153 -5.25 18.48 -17.38
N GLU A 154 -6.16 18.74 -18.31
CA GLU A 154 -5.84 19.12 -19.70
C GLU A 154 -5.01 20.40 -19.79
N LYS A 155 -5.22 21.34 -18.85
CA LYS A 155 -4.49 22.62 -18.80
C LYS A 155 -3.10 22.51 -18.17
N ILE A 156 -2.72 21.35 -17.63
CA ILE A 156 -1.44 21.19 -16.95
C ILE A 156 -0.32 20.94 -17.98
N PRO A 157 0.72 21.78 -18.03
CA PRO A 157 1.83 21.57 -18.94
C PRO A 157 2.54 20.22 -18.70
N GLY A 158 2.77 19.47 -19.78
CA GLY A 158 3.41 18.15 -19.74
C GLY A 158 2.46 17.00 -19.38
N VAL A 159 1.16 17.27 -19.23
CA VAL A 159 0.12 16.24 -19.21
C VAL A 159 -0.42 16.05 -20.61
N HIS A 160 -0.46 14.81 -21.09
CA HIS A 160 -0.99 14.44 -22.39
C HIS A 160 -2.04 13.34 -22.22
N TYR A 161 -3.09 13.37 -23.02
CA TYR A 161 -4.22 12.45 -22.91
C TYR A 161 -4.42 11.66 -24.20
N TYR A 162 -4.63 10.36 -24.04
CA TYR A 162 -5.01 9.45 -25.11
C TYR A 162 -6.28 8.72 -24.69
N GLN A 163 -7.34 8.87 -25.48
CA GLN A 163 -8.57 8.11 -25.27
C GLN A 163 -8.34 6.65 -25.66
N LEU A 164 -8.40 5.75 -24.69
CA LEU A 164 -8.07 4.34 -24.89
C LEU A 164 -8.91 3.44 -23.98
N ASP A 165 -9.65 2.49 -24.57
CA ASP A 165 -10.17 1.34 -23.83
C ASP A 165 -9.08 0.28 -23.73
N VAL A 166 -8.57 0.05 -22.53
CA VAL A 166 -7.51 -0.93 -22.25
C VAL A 166 -7.92 -2.39 -22.50
N THR A 167 -9.19 -2.65 -22.85
CA THR A 167 -9.65 -3.95 -23.34
C THR A 167 -9.40 -4.17 -24.84
N ASP A 168 -9.08 -3.11 -25.59
CA ASP A 168 -8.64 -3.19 -26.99
C ASP A 168 -7.11 -3.28 -27.05
N PHE A 169 -6.61 -4.50 -27.19
CA PHE A 169 -5.17 -4.77 -27.18
C PHE A 169 -4.45 -4.26 -28.42
N ALA A 170 -5.13 -4.15 -29.57
CA ALA A 170 -4.56 -3.58 -30.77
C ALA A 170 -4.43 -2.06 -30.62
N ALA A 171 -5.44 -1.41 -30.03
CA ALA A 171 -5.36 0.01 -29.71
C ALA A 171 -4.27 0.33 -28.68
N ILE A 172 -4.00 -0.55 -27.70
CA ILE A 172 -2.86 -0.39 -26.77
C ILE A 172 -1.54 -0.34 -27.53
N GLU A 173 -1.33 -1.23 -28.50
CA GLU A 173 -0.09 -1.29 -29.28
C GLU A 173 0.12 -0.03 -30.12
N SER A 174 -0.89 0.37 -30.91
CA SER A 174 -0.79 1.60 -31.72
C SER A 174 -0.64 2.86 -30.87
N THR A 175 -1.34 2.96 -29.73
CA THR A 175 -1.18 4.08 -28.79
C THR A 175 0.22 4.10 -28.17
N ALA A 176 0.77 2.94 -27.81
CA ALA A 176 2.12 2.86 -27.24
C ALA A 176 3.21 3.27 -28.26
N GLU A 177 3.05 2.90 -29.53
CA GLU A 177 3.92 3.37 -30.62
C GLU A 177 3.86 4.88 -30.79
N GLN A 178 2.64 5.45 -30.78
CA GLN A 178 2.43 6.89 -30.86
C GLN A 178 3.10 7.61 -29.68
N ILE A 179 2.91 7.13 -28.45
CA ILE A 179 3.53 7.69 -27.24
C ILE A 179 5.06 7.69 -27.36
N ARG A 180 5.67 6.57 -27.79
CA ARG A 180 7.13 6.50 -27.96
C ARG A 180 7.63 7.48 -29.00
N LYS A 181 6.90 7.64 -30.11
CA LYS A 181 7.25 8.57 -31.19
C LYS A 181 7.16 10.03 -30.76
N GLU A 182 6.11 10.40 -30.02
CA GLU A 182 5.83 11.81 -29.68
C GLU A 182 6.51 12.25 -28.37
N HIS A 183 6.70 11.35 -27.42
CA HIS A 183 7.14 11.69 -26.06
C HIS A 183 8.40 10.96 -25.61
N GLY A 184 8.83 9.91 -26.33
CA GLY A 184 9.91 9.00 -25.95
C GLY A 184 9.43 7.81 -25.12
N ASP A 185 10.37 6.96 -24.70
CA ASP A 185 10.07 5.77 -23.91
C ASP A 185 9.62 6.14 -22.48
N PRO A 186 8.45 5.63 -22.02
CA PRO A 186 8.03 5.79 -20.64
C PRO A 186 9.01 5.18 -19.64
N THR A 187 9.25 5.89 -18.54
CA THR A 187 10.11 5.44 -17.45
C THR A 187 9.31 4.93 -16.25
N VAL A 188 8.00 5.21 -16.20
CA VAL A 188 7.08 4.66 -15.21
C VAL A 188 5.78 4.23 -15.88
N LEU A 189 5.28 3.03 -15.52
CA LEU A 189 3.97 2.53 -15.92
C LEU A 189 3.12 2.29 -14.66
N ILE A 190 1.96 2.93 -14.58
CA ILE A 190 0.99 2.75 -13.51
C ILE A 190 -0.25 2.04 -14.06
N ASN A 191 -0.31 0.73 -13.80
CA ASN A 191 -1.47 -0.12 -14.05
C ASN A 191 -2.51 0.11 -12.95
N ASN A 192 -3.39 1.10 -13.17
CA ASN A 192 -4.38 1.61 -12.23
C ASN A 192 -5.83 1.45 -12.72
N ALA A 193 -6.08 1.44 -14.03
CA ALA A 193 -7.44 1.27 -14.56
C ALA A 193 -8.13 0.04 -13.93
N GLY A 194 -9.39 0.21 -13.53
CA GLY A 194 -10.11 -0.84 -12.84
C GLY A 194 -11.61 -0.64 -12.81
N VAL A 195 -12.34 -1.75 -12.88
CA VAL A 195 -13.79 -1.82 -12.72
C VAL A 195 -14.18 -2.89 -11.71
N ALA A 196 -15.38 -2.77 -11.13
CA ALA A 196 -16.00 -3.79 -10.29
C ALA A 196 -17.46 -3.96 -10.70
N SER A 197 -18.01 -5.18 -10.59
CA SER A 197 -19.37 -5.50 -11.00
C SER A 197 -20.38 -5.49 -9.84
N GLY A 198 -19.97 -5.96 -8.65
CA GLY A 198 -20.84 -6.04 -7.48
C GLY A 198 -21.94 -7.10 -7.61
N THR A 199 -21.67 -8.22 -8.28
CA THR A 199 -22.68 -9.24 -8.63
C THR A 199 -22.34 -10.61 -8.03
N LYS A 200 -23.37 -11.37 -7.61
CA LYS A 200 -23.20 -12.79 -7.24
C LYS A 200 -22.92 -13.60 -8.50
N ILE A 201 -22.23 -14.74 -8.36
CA ILE A 201 -21.87 -15.59 -9.51
C ILE A 201 -23.11 -16.05 -10.29
N ILE A 202 -24.16 -16.46 -9.58
CA ILE A 202 -25.40 -16.94 -10.22
C ILE A 202 -26.14 -15.84 -11.01
N ASP A 203 -25.89 -14.58 -10.66
CA ASP A 203 -26.50 -13.41 -11.29
C ASP A 203 -25.51 -12.69 -12.23
N SER A 204 -24.32 -13.26 -12.44
CA SER A 204 -23.25 -12.63 -13.20
C SER A 204 -23.53 -12.67 -14.70
N ASP A 205 -23.20 -11.58 -15.38
CA ASP A 205 -23.25 -11.50 -16.83
C ASP A 205 -21.87 -11.85 -17.42
N ALA A 206 -21.86 -12.68 -18.47
CA ALA A 206 -20.62 -13.16 -19.07
C ALA A 206 -19.81 -12.03 -19.71
N GLN A 207 -20.46 -11.02 -20.29
CA GLN A 207 -19.76 -9.88 -20.92
C GLN A 207 -19.14 -8.97 -19.86
N LYS A 208 -19.86 -8.69 -18.77
CA LYS A 208 -19.31 -7.96 -17.61
C LYS A 208 -18.12 -8.70 -16.99
N THR A 209 -18.22 -10.03 -16.89
CA THR A 209 -17.14 -10.88 -16.39
C THR A 209 -15.93 -10.84 -17.33
N ASP A 210 -16.12 -10.98 -18.64
CA ASP A 210 -15.01 -10.83 -19.60
C ASP A 210 -14.36 -9.45 -19.51
N ARG A 211 -15.17 -8.38 -19.45
CA ARG A 211 -14.69 -6.99 -19.35
C ARG A 211 -13.85 -6.77 -18.10
N ILE A 212 -14.29 -7.21 -16.92
CA ILE A 212 -13.53 -7.00 -15.68
C ILE A 212 -12.17 -7.71 -15.72
N PHE A 213 -12.09 -8.93 -16.29
CA PHE A 213 -10.82 -9.62 -16.49
C PHE A 213 -9.92 -8.91 -17.48
N LYS A 214 -10.47 -8.39 -18.59
CA LYS A 214 -9.68 -7.64 -19.57
C LYS A 214 -9.14 -6.34 -18.98
N VAL A 215 -9.98 -5.55 -18.29
CA VAL A 215 -9.57 -4.26 -17.70
C VAL A 215 -8.58 -4.47 -16.56
N ASN A 216 -8.91 -5.29 -15.56
CA ASN A 216 -8.17 -5.35 -14.31
C ASN A 216 -6.92 -6.24 -14.36
N LEU A 217 -6.80 -7.11 -15.38
CA LEU A 217 -5.74 -8.12 -15.46
C LEU A 217 -5.09 -8.20 -16.84
N ALA A 218 -5.83 -8.56 -17.88
CA ALA A 218 -5.21 -8.84 -19.19
C ALA A 218 -4.50 -7.61 -19.78
N SER A 219 -5.10 -6.42 -19.64
CA SER A 219 -4.51 -5.15 -20.07
C SER A 219 -3.11 -4.92 -19.49
N HIS A 220 -2.86 -5.34 -18.25
CA HIS A 220 -1.57 -5.15 -17.59
C HIS A 220 -0.46 -5.93 -18.31
N PHE A 221 -0.74 -7.16 -18.75
CA PHE A 221 0.22 -7.94 -19.54
C PHE A 221 0.61 -7.21 -20.82
N ILE A 222 -0.38 -6.67 -21.54
CA ILE A 222 -0.17 -6.00 -22.82
C ILE A 222 0.59 -4.69 -22.61
N LEU A 223 0.22 -3.88 -21.62
CA LEU A 223 0.92 -2.63 -21.31
C LEU A 223 2.37 -2.86 -20.85
N ILE A 224 2.61 -3.88 -20.02
CA ILE A 224 3.96 -4.27 -19.61
C ILE A 224 4.78 -4.69 -20.83
N LYS A 225 4.21 -5.54 -21.71
CA LYS A 225 4.87 -5.94 -22.97
C LYS A 225 5.26 -4.74 -23.83
N GLN A 226 4.42 -3.69 -23.88
CA GLN A 226 4.66 -2.50 -24.70
C GLN A 226 5.74 -1.56 -24.12
N PHE A 227 5.83 -1.40 -22.80
CA PHE A 227 6.70 -0.39 -22.20
C PHE A 227 7.95 -0.94 -21.52
N LEU A 228 7.96 -2.20 -21.06
CA LEU A 228 9.10 -2.81 -20.39
C LEU A 228 10.39 -2.85 -21.25
N PRO A 229 10.35 -3.15 -22.57
CA PRO A 229 11.57 -3.21 -23.38
C PRO A 229 12.37 -1.90 -23.38
N GLY A 230 11.69 -0.75 -23.49
CA GLY A 230 12.31 0.58 -23.42
C GLY A 230 12.96 0.83 -22.06
N MET A 231 12.28 0.45 -20.97
CA MET A 231 12.80 0.57 -19.61
C MET A 231 14.06 -0.28 -19.38
N LEU A 232 14.07 -1.53 -19.88
CA LEU A 232 15.22 -2.43 -19.79
C LEU A 232 16.43 -1.86 -20.56
N LYS A 233 16.21 -1.37 -21.79
CA LYS A 233 17.24 -0.74 -22.61
C LYS A 233 17.84 0.51 -21.93
N ALA A 234 16.99 1.34 -21.32
CA ALA A 234 17.41 2.54 -20.59
C ALA A 234 18.04 2.24 -19.21
N LYS A 235 17.97 0.98 -18.76
CA LYS A 235 18.33 0.55 -17.40
C LYS A 235 17.61 1.39 -16.34
N LYS A 236 16.35 1.76 -16.61
CA LYS A 236 15.54 2.65 -15.78
C LYS A 236 14.06 2.39 -16.05
N GLY A 237 13.35 1.97 -15.02
CA GLY A 237 11.91 1.76 -15.11
C GLY A 237 11.26 1.55 -13.76
N HIS A 238 9.97 1.88 -13.63
CA HIS A 238 9.16 1.53 -12.48
C HIS A 238 7.78 1.08 -12.93
N ILE A 239 7.38 -0.15 -12.61
CA ILE A 239 6.04 -0.65 -12.87
C ILE A 239 5.26 -0.72 -11.56
N VAL A 240 4.13 -0.02 -11.51
CA VAL A 240 3.20 0.01 -10.38
C VAL A 240 1.96 -0.78 -10.75
N THR A 241 1.58 -1.73 -9.90
CA THR A 241 0.37 -2.55 -10.05
C THR A 241 -0.61 -2.23 -8.95
N VAL A 242 -1.72 -1.57 -9.30
CA VAL A 242 -2.81 -1.28 -8.36
C VAL A 242 -3.74 -2.49 -8.26
N ALA A 243 -3.42 -3.35 -7.30
CA ALA A 243 -4.22 -4.51 -6.93
C ALA A 243 -5.35 -4.08 -5.97
N SER A 244 -5.51 -4.79 -4.84
CA SER A 244 -6.50 -4.50 -3.80
C SER A 244 -6.28 -5.40 -2.60
N MET A 245 -6.81 -5.03 -1.43
CA MET A 245 -6.97 -5.97 -0.33
C MET A 245 -7.87 -7.18 -0.69
N ALA A 246 -8.69 -7.07 -1.73
CA ALA A 246 -9.44 -8.18 -2.34
C ALA A 246 -8.53 -9.30 -2.91
N SER A 247 -7.22 -9.04 -3.05
CA SER A 247 -6.23 -10.05 -3.41
C SER A 247 -5.94 -11.03 -2.27
N TYR A 248 -6.32 -10.71 -1.02
CA TYR A 248 -6.00 -11.51 0.15
C TYR A 248 -7.22 -12.19 0.75
N TYR A 249 -8.40 -11.56 0.73
CA TYR A 249 -9.62 -12.17 1.22
C TYR A 249 -10.78 -12.00 0.23
N PRO A 250 -11.64 -13.03 0.10
CA PRO A 250 -12.81 -12.93 -0.75
C PRO A 250 -13.85 -12.00 -0.11
N SER A 251 -14.55 -11.25 -0.96
CA SER A 251 -15.74 -10.48 -0.58
C SER A 251 -16.94 -11.05 -1.35
N PRO A 252 -18.02 -11.49 -0.66
CA PRO A 252 -19.24 -11.92 -1.33
C PRO A 252 -19.75 -10.85 -2.31
N GLY A 253 -20.20 -11.23 -3.50
CA GLY A 253 -20.62 -10.29 -4.53
C GLY A 253 -19.49 -9.60 -5.31
N LEU A 254 -18.23 -9.96 -5.05
CA LEU A 254 -17.06 -9.41 -5.75
C LEU A 254 -16.09 -10.53 -6.20
N VAL A 255 -16.61 -11.72 -6.49
CA VAL A 255 -15.75 -12.89 -6.75
C VAL A 255 -14.90 -12.69 -8.02
N ASP A 256 -15.51 -12.23 -9.10
CA ASP A 256 -14.83 -11.84 -10.34
C ASP A 256 -13.74 -10.78 -10.08
N TYR A 257 -14.07 -9.71 -9.37
CA TYR A 257 -13.13 -8.67 -8.97
C TYR A 257 -11.97 -9.25 -8.14
N CYS A 258 -12.25 -10.05 -7.11
CA CYS A 258 -11.26 -10.74 -6.31
C CYS A 258 -10.32 -11.59 -7.18
N CYS A 259 -10.87 -12.40 -8.10
CA CYS A 259 -10.08 -13.20 -9.03
C CYS A 259 -9.13 -12.33 -9.86
N THR A 260 -9.61 -11.22 -10.42
CA THR A 260 -8.75 -10.31 -11.19
C THR A 260 -7.66 -9.66 -10.35
N LYS A 261 -7.94 -9.26 -9.10
CA LYS A 261 -6.95 -8.62 -8.21
C LYS A 261 -5.91 -9.61 -7.67
N VAL A 262 -6.30 -10.86 -7.42
CA VAL A 262 -5.35 -11.96 -7.18
C VAL A 262 -4.46 -12.16 -8.40
N GLY A 263 -5.04 -12.23 -9.60
CA GLY A 263 -4.28 -12.36 -10.84
C GLY A 263 -3.31 -11.19 -11.06
N ALA A 264 -3.72 -9.96 -10.77
CA ALA A 264 -2.88 -8.78 -10.91
C ALA A 264 -1.71 -8.78 -9.91
N LEU A 265 -1.94 -9.20 -8.66
CA LEU A 265 -0.87 -9.41 -7.69
C LEU A 265 0.09 -10.52 -8.15
N TYR A 266 -0.44 -11.64 -8.65
CA TYR A 266 0.40 -12.73 -9.11
C TYR A 266 1.21 -12.36 -10.36
N LEU A 267 0.63 -11.59 -11.30
CA LEU A 267 1.35 -10.99 -12.42
C LEU A 267 2.53 -10.15 -11.93
N HIS A 268 2.32 -9.32 -10.90
CA HIS A 268 3.37 -8.49 -10.31
C HIS A 268 4.51 -9.33 -9.71
N GLU A 269 4.17 -10.38 -8.96
CA GLU A 269 5.15 -11.29 -8.34
C GLU A 269 5.88 -12.16 -9.38
N GLY A 270 5.17 -12.59 -10.41
CA GLY A 270 5.72 -13.30 -11.57
C GLY A 270 6.70 -12.43 -12.34
N LEU A 271 6.31 -11.21 -12.69
CA LEU A 271 7.19 -10.24 -13.35
C LEU A 271 8.44 -9.95 -12.52
N ARG A 272 8.32 -9.85 -11.18
CA ARG A 272 9.49 -9.71 -10.30
C ARG A 272 10.47 -10.85 -10.45
N SER A 273 9.96 -12.08 -10.61
CA SER A 273 10.79 -13.27 -10.82
C SER A 273 11.41 -13.28 -12.22
N GLU A 274 10.65 -12.92 -13.25
CA GLU A 274 11.20 -12.81 -14.62
C GLU A 274 12.28 -11.74 -14.75
N LEU A 275 12.08 -10.57 -14.14
CA LEU A 275 13.09 -9.51 -14.08
C LEU A 275 14.36 -9.91 -13.31
N ARG A 276 14.26 -10.90 -12.42
CA ARG A 276 15.42 -11.44 -11.70
C ARG A 276 16.17 -12.46 -12.56
N ASP A 277 15.43 -13.34 -13.24
CA ASP A 277 15.99 -14.58 -13.79
C ASP A 277 16.19 -14.56 -15.31
N TYR A 278 15.40 -13.77 -16.06
CA TYR A 278 15.38 -13.82 -17.53
C TYR A 278 15.82 -12.53 -18.22
N TYR A 279 15.58 -11.35 -17.63
CA TYR A 279 15.83 -10.09 -18.32
C TYR A 279 17.18 -9.45 -17.92
N GLU A 280 18.02 -9.19 -18.92
CA GLU A 280 19.20 -8.36 -18.76
C GLU A 280 18.79 -6.95 -18.30
N ASN A 281 19.49 -6.39 -17.30
CA ASN A 281 19.14 -5.12 -16.65
C ASN A 281 17.76 -5.14 -15.96
N GLY A 282 17.12 -6.31 -15.80
CA GLY A 282 15.90 -6.44 -15.03
C GLY A 282 16.09 -6.00 -13.58
N ASP A 283 17.32 -6.11 -13.06
CA ASP A 283 17.75 -5.60 -11.76
C ASP A 283 17.65 -4.06 -11.61
N CYS A 284 17.50 -3.33 -12.72
CA CYS A 284 17.33 -1.88 -12.79
C CYS A 284 15.85 -1.44 -12.79
N ILE A 285 14.90 -2.37 -12.92
CA ILE A 285 13.45 -2.08 -13.00
C ILE A 285 12.79 -2.21 -11.62
N GLN A 286 12.22 -1.13 -11.11
CA GLN A 286 11.51 -1.09 -9.84
C GLN A 286 10.08 -1.63 -9.99
N LEU A 287 9.58 -2.26 -8.94
CA LEU A 287 8.23 -2.82 -8.89
C LEU A 287 7.52 -2.39 -7.60
N THR A 288 6.33 -1.80 -7.73
CA THR A 288 5.46 -1.51 -6.59
C THR A 288 4.10 -2.18 -6.72
N SER A 289 3.73 -3.02 -5.76
CA SER A 289 2.35 -3.51 -5.63
C SER A 289 1.57 -2.65 -4.66
N VAL A 290 0.34 -2.28 -5.00
CA VAL A 290 -0.52 -1.43 -4.16
C VAL A 290 -1.79 -2.20 -3.79
N HIS A 291 -2.14 -2.16 -2.51
CA HIS A 291 -3.26 -2.91 -1.94
C HIS A 291 -4.21 -1.96 -1.18
N PRO A 292 -5.05 -1.19 -1.89
CA PRO A 292 -6.05 -0.35 -1.26
C PRO A 292 -7.17 -1.18 -0.62
N SER A 293 -7.66 -0.71 0.52
CA SER A 293 -8.97 -1.03 1.09
C SER A 293 -10.02 -0.04 0.54
N TRP A 294 -11.11 0.20 1.26
CA TRP A 294 -12.20 1.08 0.86
C TRP A 294 -11.79 2.55 0.78
N HIS A 295 -11.86 3.13 -0.42
CA HIS A 295 -11.56 4.55 -0.66
C HIS A 295 -12.58 5.17 -1.60
N SER A 296 -12.87 6.46 -1.41
CA SER A 296 -13.85 7.20 -2.21
C SER A 296 -13.36 7.34 -3.65
N THR A 297 -13.94 6.53 -4.54
CA THR A 297 -13.60 6.43 -5.96
C THR A 297 -14.87 6.07 -6.74
N GLY A 298 -14.83 6.21 -8.07
CA GLY A 298 -15.96 5.84 -8.94
C GLY A 298 -16.42 4.40 -8.75
N ILE A 299 -15.52 3.48 -8.38
CA ILE A 299 -15.83 2.05 -8.18
C ILE A 299 -16.88 1.83 -7.08
N ILE A 300 -16.84 2.62 -5.99
CA ILE A 300 -17.72 2.41 -4.84
C ILE A 300 -18.83 3.44 -4.73
N LYS A 301 -18.92 4.40 -5.67
CA LYS A 301 -19.83 5.55 -5.61
C LYS A 301 -21.28 5.13 -5.34
N ASP A 302 -21.76 4.11 -6.04
CA ASP A 302 -23.14 3.60 -5.92
C ASP A 302 -23.37 2.80 -4.63
N TYR A 303 -22.31 2.46 -3.91
CA TYR A 303 -22.33 1.64 -2.70
C TYR A 303 -21.89 2.40 -1.44
N GLU A 304 -21.43 3.65 -1.55
CA GLU A 304 -20.85 4.40 -0.42
C GLU A 304 -21.80 4.49 0.78
N ASP A 305 -23.07 4.84 0.54
CA ASP A 305 -24.08 4.97 1.60
C ASP A 305 -24.33 3.64 2.32
N LYS A 306 -24.37 2.53 1.57
CA LYS A 306 -24.52 1.19 2.15
C LYS A 306 -23.29 0.86 2.99
N LEU A 307 -22.09 1.06 2.45
CA LEU A 307 -20.83 0.80 3.14
C LEU A 307 -20.73 1.60 4.46
N ARG A 308 -21.06 2.89 4.44
CA ARG A 308 -21.06 3.74 5.65
C ARG A 308 -22.06 3.27 6.70
N LYS A 309 -23.29 2.89 6.29
CA LYS A 309 -24.31 2.33 7.21
C LYS A 309 -23.82 1.05 7.92
N PHE A 310 -22.95 0.29 7.28
CA PHE A 310 -22.33 -0.91 7.86
C PHE A 310 -21.04 -0.64 8.64
N GLY A 311 -20.70 0.63 8.88
CA GLY A 311 -19.51 1.02 9.65
C GLY A 311 -18.20 0.83 8.89
N VAL A 312 -18.24 0.74 7.56
CA VAL A 312 -17.03 0.75 6.73
C VAL A 312 -16.50 2.19 6.67
N GLN A 313 -15.26 2.37 7.10
CA GLN A 313 -14.54 3.62 6.91
C GLN A 313 -14.10 3.73 5.45
N ILE A 314 -14.48 4.83 4.81
CA ILE A 314 -14.10 5.15 3.43
C ILE A 314 -13.07 6.28 3.50
N ASP A 315 -11.84 5.98 3.12
CA ASP A 315 -10.74 6.93 3.15
C ASP A 315 -10.64 7.73 1.83
N PRO A 316 -10.02 8.93 1.82
CA PRO A 316 -9.83 9.71 0.60
C PRO A 316 -8.94 9.02 -0.43
N ALA A 317 -9.24 9.17 -1.73
CA ALA A 317 -8.41 8.63 -2.81
C ALA A 317 -6.94 9.08 -2.75
N SER A 318 -6.71 10.33 -2.31
CA SER A 318 -5.38 10.92 -2.14
C SER A 318 -4.48 10.13 -1.19
N ASN A 319 -5.02 9.36 -0.22
CA ASN A 319 -4.19 8.52 0.65
C ASN A 319 -3.40 7.48 -0.17
N VAL A 320 -4.04 6.84 -1.15
CA VAL A 320 -3.42 5.86 -2.02
C VAL A 320 -2.50 6.56 -3.02
N SER A 321 -3.00 7.60 -3.67
CA SER A 321 -2.25 8.33 -4.71
C SER A 321 -0.97 8.94 -4.17
N ASN A 322 -1.01 9.61 -3.01
CA ASN A 322 0.18 10.19 -2.38
C ASN A 322 1.22 9.12 -2.04
N ALA A 323 0.77 7.97 -1.50
CA ALA A 323 1.69 6.88 -1.18
C ALA A 323 2.34 6.28 -2.44
N ILE A 324 1.61 6.18 -3.56
CA ILE A 324 2.18 5.74 -4.83
C ILE A 324 3.20 6.77 -5.34
N VAL A 325 2.86 8.06 -5.31
CA VAL A 325 3.75 9.14 -5.75
C VAL A 325 5.03 9.14 -4.93
N GLU A 326 4.94 9.13 -3.60
CA GLU A 326 6.12 9.06 -2.71
C GLU A 326 7.01 7.85 -3.03
N GLN A 327 6.41 6.68 -3.29
CA GLN A 327 7.15 5.46 -3.60
C GLN A 327 7.85 5.52 -4.96
N VAL A 328 7.20 6.09 -5.98
CA VAL A 328 7.77 6.26 -7.32
C VAL A 328 8.87 7.32 -7.31
N LEU A 329 8.64 8.47 -6.68
CA LEU A 329 9.64 9.53 -6.54
C LEU A 329 10.87 9.06 -5.76
N ALA A 330 10.68 8.18 -4.77
CA ALA A 330 11.78 7.55 -4.05
C ALA A 330 12.59 6.55 -4.90
N GLY A 331 12.14 6.21 -6.12
CA GLY A 331 12.84 5.35 -7.06
C GLY A 331 13.11 3.94 -6.54
N ARG A 332 12.23 3.40 -5.69
CA ARG A 332 12.42 2.09 -5.03
C ARG A 332 11.22 1.18 -5.22
N SER A 333 11.46 -0.13 -5.22
CA SER A 333 10.41 -1.14 -5.18
C SER A 333 9.72 -1.14 -3.80
N GLY A 334 8.45 -1.50 -3.76
CA GLY A 334 7.69 -1.48 -2.52
C GLY A 334 6.38 -2.27 -2.53
N GLN A 335 5.82 -2.46 -1.35
CA GLN A 335 4.47 -2.97 -1.17
C GLN A 335 3.69 -1.96 -0.33
N ILE A 336 2.66 -1.37 -0.92
CA ILE A 336 1.85 -0.35 -0.28
C ILE A 336 0.54 -0.98 0.15
N TYR A 337 0.21 -0.86 1.43
CA TYR A 337 -1.08 -1.25 1.98
C TYR A 337 -1.76 -0.01 2.53
N MET A 338 -2.99 0.25 2.10
CA MET A 338 -3.71 1.45 2.49
C MET A 338 -5.11 1.10 3.02
N PRO A 339 -5.44 1.41 4.30
CA PRO A 339 -4.53 1.93 5.32
C PRO A 339 -3.47 0.88 5.73
N ARG A 340 -2.31 1.33 6.28
CA ARG A 340 -1.21 0.44 6.72
C ARG A 340 -1.64 -0.64 7.73
N SER A 341 -2.77 -0.48 8.41
CA SER A 341 -3.32 -1.50 9.31
C SER A 341 -3.73 -2.79 8.59
N GLU A 342 -4.01 -2.74 7.28
CA GLU A 342 -4.41 -3.91 6.48
C GLU A 342 -3.30 -4.94 6.30
N VAL A 343 -2.03 -4.59 6.56
CA VAL A 343 -0.90 -5.54 6.52
C VAL A 343 -1.16 -6.77 7.39
N GLY A 344 -1.85 -6.59 8.53
CA GLY A 344 -2.18 -7.72 9.42
C GLY A 344 -3.16 -8.73 8.81
N ASN A 345 -3.92 -8.33 7.78
CA ASN A 345 -4.97 -9.14 7.17
C ASN A 345 -4.46 -9.96 5.96
N THR A 346 -3.23 -9.73 5.50
CA THR A 346 -2.68 -10.42 4.31
C THR A 346 -2.47 -11.91 4.54
N GLY A 347 -2.20 -12.30 5.78
CA GLY A 347 -1.95 -13.69 6.17
C GLY A 347 -3.20 -14.57 6.26
N VAL A 348 -4.40 -14.01 6.06
CA VAL A 348 -5.67 -14.74 6.25
C VAL A 348 -5.76 -16.02 5.43
N ARG A 349 -5.19 -16.05 4.22
CA ARG A 349 -5.16 -17.24 3.35
C ARG A 349 -4.34 -18.39 3.92
N ASN A 350 -3.38 -18.07 4.79
CA ASN A 350 -2.48 -19.06 5.40
C ASN A 350 -3.03 -19.59 6.73
N TYR A 351 -4.18 -19.10 7.19
CA TYR A 351 -4.81 -19.64 8.39
C TYR A 351 -5.53 -20.95 8.08
N PRO A 352 -5.68 -21.86 9.06
CA PRO A 352 -6.56 -23.01 8.92
C PRO A 352 -7.97 -22.58 8.50
N LEU A 353 -8.62 -23.37 7.63
CA LEU A 353 -9.94 -23.01 7.08
C LEU A 353 -10.98 -22.73 8.17
N TRP A 354 -10.96 -23.45 9.29
CA TRP A 354 -11.88 -23.23 10.40
C TRP A 354 -11.73 -21.83 11.03
N VAL A 355 -10.52 -21.26 11.04
CA VAL A 355 -10.27 -19.89 11.53
C VAL A 355 -10.85 -18.87 10.55
N GLN A 356 -10.64 -19.11 9.26
CA GLN A 356 -11.17 -18.24 8.19
C GLN A 356 -12.70 -18.21 8.25
N ASP A 357 -13.33 -19.38 8.34
CA ASP A 357 -14.78 -19.53 8.42
C ASP A 357 -15.35 -18.90 9.70
N PHE A 358 -14.73 -19.16 10.86
CA PHE A 358 -15.15 -18.54 12.11
C PHE A 358 -15.05 -17.00 12.07
N ALA A 359 -13.97 -16.46 11.52
CA ALA A 359 -13.81 -15.02 11.35
C ALA A 359 -14.88 -14.42 10.41
N ALA A 360 -15.18 -15.11 9.30
CA ALA A 360 -16.24 -14.72 8.38
C ALA A 360 -17.63 -14.75 9.05
N TYR A 361 -17.92 -15.79 9.83
CA TYR A 361 -19.16 -15.93 10.60
C TYR A 361 -19.35 -14.78 11.60
N VAL A 362 -18.33 -14.46 12.39
CA VAL A 362 -18.35 -13.34 13.34
C VAL A 362 -18.55 -12.00 12.62
N ARG A 363 -17.89 -11.81 11.48
CA ARG A 363 -18.04 -10.59 10.66
C ARG A 363 -19.46 -10.45 10.13
N ARG A 364 -20.05 -11.52 9.59
CA ARG A 364 -21.43 -11.54 9.07
C ARG A 364 -22.45 -11.17 10.16
N LYS A 365 -22.33 -11.77 11.35
CA LYS A 365 -23.21 -11.45 12.49
C LYS A 365 -23.14 -9.98 12.91
N ARG A 366 -21.96 -9.37 12.82
CA ARG A 366 -21.78 -7.94 13.14
C ARG A 366 -22.26 -7.01 12.02
N ALA A 367 -22.12 -7.43 10.77
CA ALA A 367 -22.24 -6.53 9.63
C ALA A 367 -23.61 -6.51 8.95
N LYS A 368 -24.54 -7.47 9.20
CA LYS A 368 -25.83 -7.59 8.47
C LYS A 368 -25.68 -7.34 6.94
N PHE A 369 -24.59 -7.83 6.37
CA PHE A 369 -24.19 -7.53 4.99
C PHE A 369 -25.01 -8.40 4.03
N GLU A 370 -25.88 -7.78 3.23
CA GLU A 370 -26.41 -8.34 2.00
C GLU A 370 -26.13 -7.33 0.88
N PHE A 371 -25.44 -7.79 -0.18
CA PHE A 371 -25.25 -7.02 -1.40
C PHE A 371 -26.50 -7.07 -2.26
#